data_AF-A0A4Y2QPE0-F1
#
_entry.id   AF-A0A4Y2QPE0-F1
#
_cell.length_a   1.000
_cell.length_b   1.000
_cell.length_c   1.000
_cell.angle_alpha   90.00
_cell.angle_beta   90.00
_cell.angle_gamma   90.00
#
_symmetry.space_group_name_H-M   'P 1'
#
loop_
_entity.id
_entity.type
_entity.pdbx_description
1 polymer ?
#
loop_
_entity_poly.entity_id
_entity_poly.type
_entity_poly.pdbx_seq_one_letter_code
_entity_poly.pdbx_strand_id
1 'polypeptide(L)'
;MFGYAKKQSPCLFMQHNQHCVCLRNGWVHCVSFSANGSKLAWVSHDSTVSVCDAEQNMTLVTVKTQFLPFLTCAWISNSSLIAAGHDCCPMLYKYDSMKLTFVSKIDKSQKREVDGFR
;
A
#
# COMPACT_ATOMS: atom_id res chain seq x y z
N MET A 1 -18.78 -25.16 21.29
CA MET A 1 -20.02 -25.28 20.51
C MET A 1 -19.72 -24.75 19.12
N PHE A 2 -19.66 -25.64 18.12
CA PHE A 2 -19.16 -25.35 16.77
C PHE A 2 -20.13 -24.41 16.03
N GLY A 3 -19.67 -23.22 15.66
CA GLY A 3 -20.42 -22.23 14.89
C GLY A 3 -19.94 -22.20 13.44
N TYR A 4 -20.86 -22.37 12.51
CA TYR A 4 -20.65 -22.49 11.06
C TYR A 4 -19.95 -21.27 10.43
N ALA A 5 -18.97 -21.53 9.56
CA ALA A 5 -18.38 -20.55 8.67
C ALA A 5 -19.41 -20.09 7.61
N LYS A 6 -19.88 -18.84 7.69
CA LYS A 6 -20.59 -18.21 6.56
C LYS A 6 -19.58 -17.67 5.56
N LYS A 7 -19.57 -18.26 4.37
CA LYS A 7 -18.84 -17.79 3.20
C LYS A 7 -19.47 -16.46 2.73
N GLN A 8 -18.82 -15.35 3.06
CA GLN A 8 -19.03 -14.08 2.36
C GLN A 8 -17.66 -13.64 1.82
N SER A 9 -17.56 -13.61 0.49
CA SER A 9 -16.42 -13.30 -0.37
C SER A 9 -15.69 -11.96 -0.04
N PRO A 10 -14.55 -11.65 -0.68
CA PRO A 10 -13.18 -12.11 -0.48
C PRO A 10 -12.37 -11.15 0.44
N CYS A 11 -12.92 -10.71 1.56
CA CYS A 11 -12.22 -9.78 2.46
C CYS A 11 -11.33 -10.52 3.47
N LEU A 12 -10.05 -10.15 3.55
CA LEU A 12 -9.12 -10.63 4.58
C LEU A 12 -9.59 -10.08 5.94
N PHE A 13 -10.20 -10.93 6.77
CA PHE A 13 -10.55 -10.58 8.15
C PHE A 13 -9.38 -10.94 9.07
N MET A 14 -8.60 -9.94 9.52
CA MET A 14 -7.82 -10.09 10.75
C MET A 14 -8.76 -9.77 11.92
N GLN A 15 -9.17 -10.80 12.64
CA GLN A 15 -10.20 -10.72 13.67
C GLN A 15 -9.58 -10.76 15.08
N HIS A 16 -9.26 -9.59 15.64
CA HIS A 16 -9.41 -9.35 17.08
C HIS A 16 -9.56 -7.83 17.37
N ASN A 17 -10.83 -7.42 17.38
CA ASN A 17 -11.41 -6.32 18.14
C ASN A 17 -11.15 -4.82 17.84
N GLN A 18 -10.40 -4.40 16.80
CA GLN A 18 -10.54 -3.05 16.20
C GLN A 18 -10.23 -3.09 14.68
N HIS A 19 -11.13 -2.48 13.90
CA HIS A 19 -11.41 -2.82 12.51
C HIS A 19 -10.44 -2.19 11.48
N CYS A 20 -9.58 -2.98 10.82
CA CYS A 20 -8.99 -2.60 9.52
C CYS A 20 -9.85 -3.17 8.38
N VAL A 21 -10.83 -2.38 7.92
CA VAL A 21 -11.78 -2.77 6.86
C VAL A 21 -11.21 -2.39 5.50
N CYS A 22 -11.03 -3.34 4.57
CA CYS A 22 -10.93 -3.01 3.15
C CYS A 22 -12.30 -2.45 2.69
N LEU A 23 -12.50 -1.14 2.79
CA LEU A 23 -13.78 -0.47 2.50
C LEU A 23 -14.16 -0.48 1.00
N ARG A 24 -13.40 -1.17 0.13
CA ARG A 24 -13.53 -1.06 -1.34
C ARG A 24 -13.49 -2.41 -2.05
N ASN A 25 -14.26 -2.50 -3.13
CA ASN A 25 -14.73 -3.73 -3.79
C ASN A 25 -13.71 -4.43 -4.72
N GLY A 26 -12.40 -4.26 -4.49
CA GLY A 26 -11.33 -4.82 -5.34
C GLY A 26 -10.57 -5.96 -4.66
N TRP A 27 -10.11 -6.94 -5.44
CA TRP A 27 -9.24 -8.01 -4.93
C TRP A 27 -7.89 -7.44 -4.50
N VAL A 28 -7.42 -7.87 -3.33
CA VAL A 28 -6.08 -7.57 -2.85
C VAL A 28 -5.08 -8.43 -3.62
N HIS A 29 -4.10 -7.81 -4.26
CA HIS A 29 -3.05 -8.52 -5.01
C HIS A 29 -1.85 -8.86 -4.13
N CYS A 30 -1.50 -7.98 -3.21
CA CYS A 30 -0.33 -8.14 -2.36
C CYS A 30 -0.53 -7.44 -1.01
N VAL A 31 0.09 -8.00 0.04
CA VAL A 31 0.15 -7.46 1.40
C VAL A 31 1.62 -7.46 1.86
N SER A 32 2.01 -6.49 2.67
CA SER A 32 3.38 -6.36 3.18
C SER A 32 3.40 -5.72 4.57
N PHE A 33 4.13 -6.32 5.50
CA PHE A 33 4.39 -5.74 6.82
C PHE A 33 5.61 -4.83 6.79
N SER A 34 5.60 -3.75 7.57
CA SER A 34 6.80 -2.96 7.86
C SER A 34 7.82 -3.81 8.63
N ALA A 35 9.09 -3.42 8.61
CA ALA A 35 10.17 -4.19 9.24
C ALA A 35 9.96 -4.39 10.75
N ASN A 36 9.36 -3.41 11.43
CA ASN A 36 8.99 -3.50 12.85
C ASN A 36 7.64 -4.22 13.11
N GLY A 37 6.93 -4.64 12.05
CA GLY A 37 5.64 -5.31 12.14
C GLY A 37 4.46 -4.43 12.57
N SER A 38 4.65 -3.13 12.81
CA SER A 38 3.58 -2.26 13.30
C SER A 38 2.60 -1.78 12.22
N LYS A 39 2.99 -1.90 10.94
CA LYS A 39 2.19 -1.41 9.80
C LYS A 39 1.98 -2.52 8.79
N LEU A 40 0.76 -2.62 8.28
CA LEU A 40 0.37 -3.51 7.20
C LEU A 40 -0.04 -2.67 5.99
N ALA A 41 0.64 -2.85 4.86
CA ALA A 41 0.27 -2.23 3.59
C ALA A 41 -0.31 -3.27 2.64
N TRP A 42 -1.20 -2.84 1.74
CA TRP A 42 -1.67 -3.66 0.63
C TRP A 42 -2.07 -2.84 -0.58
N VAL A 43 -2.14 -3.52 -1.72
CA VAL A 43 -2.61 -2.97 -3.00
C VAL A 43 -3.78 -3.78 -3.54
N SER A 44 -4.73 -3.09 -4.16
CA SER A 44 -5.96 -3.69 -4.66
C SER A 44 -6.19 -3.42 -6.14
N HIS A 45 -6.96 -4.31 -6.77
CA HIS A 45 -7.34 -4.25 -8.18
C HIS A 45 -8.11 -2.97 -8.53
N ASP A 46 -8.68 -2.27 -7.55
CA ASP A 46 -9.34 -0.98 -7.76
C ASP A 46 -8.36 0.22 -7.75
N SER A 47 -7.07 0.02 -8.09
CA SER A 47 -6.04 1.06 -8.09
C SER A 47 -5.88 1.82 -6.77
N THR A 48 -5.99 1.10 -5.65
CA THR A 48 -5.78 1.68 -4.31
C THR A 48 -4.52 1.13 -3.64
N VAL A 49 -3.91 1.96 -2.81
CA VAL A 49 -2.87 1.59 -1.85
C VAL A 49 -3.38 1.92 -0.46
N SER A 50 -3.27 0.99 0.46
CA SER A 50 -3.78 1.14 1.82
C SER A 50 -2.72 0.79 2.85
N VAL A 51 -2.80 1.43 4.02
CA VAL A 51 -1.95 1.16 5.19
C VAL A 51 -2.82 1.13 6.45
N CYS A 52 -2.67 0.07 7.24
CA CYS A 52 -3.20 -0.08 8.60
C CYS A 52 -2.02 0.05 9.58
N ASP A 53 -2.12 0.94 10.56
CA ASP A 53 -1.07 1.20 11.54
C ASP A 53 -1.54 0.86 12.96
N ALA A 54 -0.94 -0.17 13.56
CA ALA A 54 -1.27 -0.66 14.89
C ALA A 54 -0.81 0.31 16.00
N GLU A 55 0.27 1.07 15.79
CA GLU A 55 0.76 2.06 16.76
C GLU A 55 -0.14 3.31 16.80
N GLN A 56 -0.96 3.51 15.77
CA GLN A 56 -1.89 4.64 15.64
C GLN A 56 -3.34 4.16 15.79
N ASN A 57 -3.66 3.38 16.82
CA ASN A 57 -5.02 2.89 17.09
C ASN A 57 -5.67 2.15 15.91
N MET A 58 -4.91 1.29 15.23
CA MET A 58 -5.37 0.58 14.01
C MET A 58 -5.87 1.53 12.93
N THR A 59 -5.26 2.71 12.80
CA THR A 59 -5.65 3.71 11.79
C THR A 59 -5.50 3.12 10.41
N LEU A 60 -6.57 3.21 9.63
CA LEU A 60 -6.60 2.82 8.24
C LEU A 60 -6.58 4.05 7.32
N VAL A 61 -5.58 4.10 6.44
CA VAL A 61 -5.49 5.08 5.36
C VAL A 61 -5.59 4.34 4.03
N THR A 62 -6.41 4.85 3.11
CA THR A 62 -6.51 4.32 1.75
C THR A 62 -6.45 5.46 0.75
N VAL A 63 -5.57 5.33 -0.23
CA VAL A 63 -5.40 6.31 -1.32
C VAL A 63 -5.82 5.66 -2.63
N LYS A 64 -6.80 6.26 -3.29
CA LYS A 64 -7.10 5.97 -4.69
C LYS A 64 -6.06 6.68 -5.55
N THR A 65 -5.43 5.92 -6.42
CA THR A 65 -4.37 6.43 -7.29
C THR A 65 -4.91 6.73 -8.68
N GLN A 66 -4.20 7.57 -9.43
CA GLN A 66 -4.46 7.82 -10.86
C GLN A 66 -3.82 6.78 -11.78
N PHE A 67 -3.18 5.75 -11.20
CA PHE A 67 -2.38 4.74 -11.88
C PHE A 67 -3.22 3.49 -12.18
N LEU A 68 -2.74 2.68 -13.13
CA LEU A 68 -3.30 1.33 -13.31
C LEU A 68 -3.04 0.47 -12.08
N PRO A 69 -3.82 -0.61 -11.85
CA PRO A 69 -3.71 -1.40 -10.63
C PRO A 69 -2.29 -1.90 -10.36
N PHE A 70 -1.89 -1.83 -9.10
CA PHE A 70 -0.64 -2.43 -8.63
C PHE A 70 -0.85 -3.91 -8.33
N LEU A 71 0.15 -4.73 -8.62
CA LEU A 71 0.16 -6.16 -8.36
C LEU A 71 0.99 -6.52 -7.13
N THR A 72 1.95 -5.66 -6.75
CA THR A 72 2.84 -5.89 -5.63
C THR A 72 3.14 -4.60 -4.86
N CYS A 73 3.43 -4.74 -3.57
CA CYS A 73 3.96 -3.68 -2.74
C CYS A 73 4.96 -4.22 -1.72
N ALA A 74 5.94 -3.40 -1.36
CA ALA A 74 6.93 -3.74 -0.34
C ALA A 74 7.32 -2.50 0.48
N TRP A 75 7.35 -2.64 1.80
CA TRP A 75 8.00 -1.64 2.64
C TRP A 75 9.51 -1.68 2.41
N ILE A 76 10.10 -0.49 2.19
CA ILE A 76 11.55 -0.30 2.08
C ILE A 76 12.13 0.40 3.33
N SER A 77 11.25 0.93 4.18
CA SER A 77 11.54 1.44 5.52
C SER A 77 10.25 1.41 6.35
N ASN A 78 10.27 1.85 7.61
CA ASN A 78 9.04 1.97 8.42
C ASN A 78 8.12 3.13 7.99
N SER A 79 8.55 3.96 7.03
CA SER A 79 7.80 5.12 6.55
C SER A 79 7.68 5.19 5.03
N SER A 80 8.24 4.24 4.29
CA SER A 80 8.26 4.26 2.82
C SER A 80 7.97 2.89 2.24
N LEU A 81 7.11 2.86 1.23
CA LEU A 81 6.72 1.64 0.52
C LEU A 81 6.80 1.87 -0.99
N ILE A 82 7.17 0.81 -1.71
CA ILE A 82 7.12 0.74 -3.17
C ILE A 82 5.86 -0.02 -3.58
N ALA A 83 5.18 0.44 -4.62
CA ALA A 83 4.12 -0.28 -5.30
C ALA A 83 4.42 -0.41 -6.80
N ALA A 84 4.13 -1.55 -7.40
CA ALA A 84 4.39 -1.80 -8.82
C ALA A 84 3.29 -2.70 -9.44
N GLY A 85 3.06 -2.55 -10.74
CA GLY A 85 2.03 -3.32 -11.46
C GLY A 85 1.87 -2.87 -12.91
N HIS A 86 0.62 -2.66 -13.33
CA HIS A 86 0.25 -2.55 -14.74
C HIS A 86 0.80 -1.31 -15.49
N ASP A 87 1.21 -0.27 -14.77
CA ASP A 87 1.88 0.90 -15.38
C ASP A 87 3.36 0.65 -15.75
N CYS A 88 3.87 -0.57 -15.50
CA CYS A 88 5.27 -0.96 -15.73
C CYS A 88 6.30 0.00 -15.11
N CYS A 89 5.92 0.67 -14.01
CA CYS A 89 6.76 1.65 -13.34
C CYS A 89 6.58 1.55 -11.82
N PRO A 90 7.66 1.31 -11.04
CA PRO A 90 7.59 1.30 -9.59
C PRO A 90 7.36 2.71 -9.03
N MET A 91 6.42 2.82 -8.10
CA MET A 91 5.97 4.05 -7.46
C MET A 91 6.37 4.07 -5.99
N LEU A 92 6.98 5.16 -5.54
CA LEU A 92 7.30 5.40 -4.14
C LEU A 92 6.16 6.11 -3.43
N TYR A 93 5.77 5.56 -2.30
CA TYR A 93 4.83 6.16 -1.36
C TYR A 93 5.50 6.36 0.00
N LYS A 94 5.11 7.42 0.69
CA LYS A 94 5.52 7.71 2.06
C LYS A 94 4.30 7.65 2.98
N TYR A 95 4.44 6.94 4.09
CA TYR A 95 3.49 6.93 5.19
C TYR A 95 4.09 7.68 6.38
N ASP A 96 3.46 8.78 6.76
CA ASP A 96 3.86 9.62 7.89
C ASP A 96 2.61 10.28 8.47
N SER A 97 2.53 10.37 9.81
CA SER A 97 1.49 11.13 10.51
C SER A 97 0.07 10.79 10.01
N MET A 98 -0.24 9.50 9.92
CA MET A 98 -1.52 8.96 9.44
C MET A 98 -1.88 9.41 8.01
N LYS A 99 -0.89 9.71 7.18
CA LYS A 99 -1.07 10.13 5.80
C LYS A 99 -0.18 9.30 4.87
N LEU A 100 -0.80 8.73 3.85
CA LEU A 100 -0.11 8.05 2.76
C LEU A 100 -0.03 9.01 1.56
N THR A 101 1.17 9.31 1.07
CA THR A 101 1.39 10.22 -0.05
C THR A 101 2.21 9.56 -1.14
N PHE A 102 1.84 9.82 -2.39
CA PHE A 102 2.70 9.51 -3.53
C PHE A 102 3.90 10.47 -3.55
N VAL A 103 5.10 9.93 -3.73
CA VAL A 103 6.35 10.70 -3.75
C VAL A 103 6.85 10.84 -5.18
N SER A 104 7.14 9.73 -5.86
CA SER A 104 7.72 9.75 -7.19
C SER A 104 7.60 8.40 -7.91
N LYS A 105 7.81 8.44 -9.23
CA LYS A 105 8.15 7.27 -10.03
C LYS A 105 9.63 6.97 -9.85
N ILE A 106 9.98 5.73 -9.52
CA ILE A 106 11.39 5.34 -9.28
C ILE A 106 12.17 5.22 -10.59
N ASP A 107 11.52 4.89 -11.71
CA ASP A 107 12.18 4.65 -13.01
C ASP A 107 12.50 5.94 -13.81
N LYS A 108 12.72 7.08 -13.14
CA LYS A 108 13.16 8.30 -13.84
C LYS A 108 14.67 8.39 -13.80
N SER A 109 15.34 8.14 -14.94
CA SER A 109 16.73 8.53 -15.12
C SER A 109 16.85 10.05 -14.93
N GLN A 110 17.61 10.48 -13.92
CA GLN A 110 18.01 11.88 -13.83
C GLN A 110 18.92 12.17 -15.04
N LYS A 111 18.46 12.98 -16.00
CA LYS A 111 19.38 13.57 -16.98
C LYS A 111 20.33 14.46 -16.19
N ARG A 112 21.58 14.05 -16.02
CA ARG A 112 22.64 14.95 -15.58
C ARG A 112 22.83 15.97 -16.70
N GLU A 113 22.58 17.23 -16.40
CA GLU A 113 22.99 18.33 -17.26
C GLU A 113 24.52 18.37 -17.22
N VAL A 114 25.15 18.10 -18.37
CA VAL A 114 26.58 18.33 -18.54
C VAL A 114 26.73 19.82 -18.81
N ASP A 115 27.11 20.57 -17.79
CA ASP A 115 27.48 21.98 -17.93
C ASP A 115 28.59 22.07 -18.98
N GLY A 116 28.21 22.56 -20.16
CA GLY A 116 29.11 22.74 -21.28
C GLY A 116 30.14 23.80 -20.94
N PHE A 117 31.40 23.40 -20.83
CA PHE A 117 32.50 24.34 -20.89
C PHE A 117 32.69 24.77 -22.35
N ARG A 118 32.29 26.00 -22.67
CA ARG A 118 32.79 26.71 -23.86
C ARG A 118 32.79 28.21 -23.64
#